data_AF-A0A8J3W036-F1
#
_entry.id   AF-A0A8J3W036-F1
#
_cell.length_a   1.000
_cell.length_b   1.000
_cell.length_c   1.000
_cell.angle_alpha   90.00
_cell.angle_beta   90.00
_cell.angle_gamma   90.00
#
_symmetry.space_group_name_H-M   'P 1'
#
loop_
_entity.id
_entity.type
_entity.pdbx_description
1 polymer ?
#
loop_
_entity_poly.entity_id
_entity_poly.type
_entity_poly.pdbx_seq_one_letter_code
_entity_poly.pdbx_strand_id
1 'polypeptide(L)'
;MTRVVLLGAPPGPIGSPPPGGQPVSPADITLASLPGAPSVYGRLLGQLASLDPEPTTIARPADAPAFRQCVSAAGRGSVVESRDVAGDLRALADAVEDSTDNLLILPAQSLVHDELIYQIDKAKRHALALVLREERPEDAPEEPPIEEAEPEIGRKTLEGLPQRTRAGRGRVISVGTAYHAVTRPNAALLGPLHLHQRHAAVLAEAARELAGMAHLFGPEDDVVELLVLGLVRRGVRVAVRGRRDLFYRRIHTQREAEEALAEMAGINEDRARLDNAVKGADGFFTTFFVSTYSRFIARWAARRGLTPNQVTLISIFLGLLSAGAFATGTRWGAIAGAVLIYFAFVFDCVDGQVARYARKFGVLGAWLDATFDRFKEYAVFVGLAVGATVSGQFGDGEGIWTLALVALGLQSVKHLLDFSFGAANRRRAPVPLPTLELTAADDRPLREALEERRASRDSGVRNLLKLWTKAGKFRPVHWARKMIVFPIGERFAAIAITAAFFDPRVTFLTLVIWGGVATIYTLTGRILRSLA
;
A
#
# COMPACT_ATOMS: atom_id res chain seq x y z
N MET A 1 18.78 4.64 -0.54
CA MET A 1 18.18 5.97 -0.77
C MET A 1 17.27 5.85 -1.98
N THR A 2 16.75 6.95 -2.53
CA THR A 2 15.92 6.93 -3.74
C THR A 2 16.48 7.93 -4.72
N ARG A 3 16.83 7.49 -5.92
CA ARG A 3 17.24 8.32 -7.05
C ARG A 3 15.99 8.89 -7.73
N VAL A 4 15.99 10.19 -8.01
CA VAL A 4 14.86 10.92 -8.57
C VAL A 4 15.21 11.40 -9.98
N VAL A 5 14.31 11.13 -10.93
CA VAL A 5 14.36 11.68 -12.28
C VAL A 5 13.09 12.48 -12.56
N LEU A 6 13.25 13.77 -12.86
CA LEU A 6 12.17 14.69 -13.19
C LEU A 6 12.08 14.86 -14.71
N LEU A 7 10.89 14.71 -15.25
CA LEU A 7 10.61 14.89 -16.68
C LEU A 7 10.09 16.32 -16.89
N GLY A 8 10.97 17.20 -17.36
CA GLY A 8 10.74 18.64 -17.58
C GLY A 8 9.78 18.95 -18.73
N ALA A 9 9.65 18.04 -19.68
CA ALA A 9 8.76 18.19 -20.84
C ALA A 9 8.19 16.84 -21.27
N PRO A 10 7.23 16.26 -20.52
CA PRO A 10 6.55 15.08 -21.02
C PRO A 10 5.81 15.46 -22.33
N PRO A 11 6.01 14.72 -23.43
CA PRO A 11 5.01 14.69 -24.49
C PRO A 11 3.73 14.14 -23.86
N GLY A 12 2.56 14.59 -24.30
CA GLY A 12 1.32 14.36 -23.58
C GLY A 12 0.31 15.43 -23.93
N PRO A 13 -1.01 15.15 -23.93
CA PRO A 13 -2.05 16.00 -24.50
C PRO A 13 -2.11 17.44 -23.94
N ILE A 14 -1.46 17.67 -22.81
CA ILE A 14 -1.37 18.97 -22.14
C ILE A 14 -0.09 19.77 -22.53
N GLY A 15 0.66 19.27 -23.52
CA GLY A 15 1.67 20.00 -24.28
C GLY A 15 1.10 20.67 -25.54
N SER A 16 -0.17 20.44 -25.87
CA SER A 16 -0.90 21.34 -26.76
C SER A 16 -1.39 22.52 -25.92
N PRO A 17 -1.03 23.77 -26.27
CA PRO A 17 -1.63 24.92 -25.62
C PRO A 17 -3.17 24.78 -25.64
N PRO A 18 -3.91 25.17 -24.58
CA PRO A 18 -5.34 25.44 -24.75
C PRO A 18 -5.51 26.38 -25.95
N PRO A 19 -6.63 26.35 -26.69
CA PRO A 19 -6.79 27.21 -27.87
C PRO A 19 -6.54 28.68 -27.48
N GLY A 20 -5.35 29.20 -27.80
CA GLY A 20 -4.93 30.59 -27.54
C GLY A 20 -3.70 30.89 -26.66
N GLY A 21 -2.94 29.95 -26.05
CA GLY A 21 -1.77 30.36 -25.24
C GLY A 21 -0.65 29.33 -25.04
N GLN A 22 0.61 29.72 -25.26
CA GLN A 22 1.80 28.84 -25.19
C GLN A 22 1.94 28.14 -23.82
N PRO A 23 2.31 26.85 -23.79
CA PRO A 23 2.60 26.15 -22.53
C PRO A 23 3.76 26.84 -21.80
N VAL A 24 3.58 27.06 -20.50
CA VAL A 24 4.57 27.75 -19.66
C VAL A 24 5.37 26.70 -18.90
N SER A 25 6.69 26.86 -18.85
CA SER A 25 7.55 25.96 -18.09
C SER A 25 7.10 25.90 -16.62
N PRO A 26 7.02 24.71 -15.98
CA PRO A 26 6.66 24.62 -14.57
C PRO A 26 7.69 25.28 -13.63
N ALA A 27 8.86 25.63 -14.14
CA ALA A 27 9.83 26.48 -13.45
C ALA A 27 9.38 27.95 -13.34
N ASP A 28 8.50 28.40 -14.23
CA ASP A 28 8.00 29.78 -14.29
C ASP A 28 6.58 29.94 -13.71
N ILE A 29 5.84 28.84 -13.53
CA ILE A 29 4.51 28.86 -12.90
C ILE A 29 4.66 29.00 -11.38
N THR A 30 4.14 30.09 -10.81
CA THR A 30 4.31 30.42 -9.39
C THR A 30 3.13 29.97 -8.52
N LEU A 31 3.42 29.50 -7.32
CA LEU A 31 2.42 29.13 -6.32
C LEU A 31 2.27 30.28 -5.30
N ALA A 32 1.69 31.39 -5.75
CA ALA A 32 1.66 32.66 -5.01
C ALA A 32 1.00 32.59 -3.61
N SER A 33 0.08 31.64 -3.39
CA SER A 33 -0.57 31.44 -2.09
C SER A 33 0.29 30.69 -1.07
N LEU A 34 1.44 30.13 -1.48
CA LEU A 34 2.38 29.45 -0.59
C LEU A 34 3.47 30.41 -0.09
N PRO A 35 3.99 30.22 1.13
CA PRO A 35 5.10 31.01 1.66
C PRO A 35 6.33 30.97 0.72
N GLY A 36 6.86 32.14 0.39
CA GLY A 36 7.99 32.29 -0.53
C GLY A 36 7.64 32.20 -2.02
N ALA A 37 6.35 32.03 -2.37
CA ALA A 37 5.85 31.94 -3.73
C ALA A 37 6.71 31.06 -4.66
N PRO A 38 7.05 29.82 -4.26
CA PRO A 38 7.90 28.96 -5.07
C PRO A 38 7.23 28.65 -6.41
N SER A 39 8.03 28.37 -7.44
CA SER A 39 7.47 27.77 -8.65
C SER A 39 6.93 26.36 -8.38
N VAL A 40 6.09 25.83 -9.28
CA VAL A 40 5.62 24.43 -9.22
C VAL A 40 6.81 23.49 -9.10
N TYR A 41 7.80 23.67 -9.96
CA TYR A 41 9.04 22.90 -9.94
C TYR A 41 9.87 23.15 -8.67
N GLY A 42 10.00 24.41 -8.23
CA GLY A 42 10.74 24.76 -7.02
C GLY A 42 10.16 24.11 -5.76
N ARG A 43 8.82 24.07 -5.63
CA ARG A 43 8.13 23.33 -4.56
C ARG A 43 8.46 21.85 -4.64
N LEU A 44 8.36 21.24 -5.82
CA LEU A 44 8.65 19.82 -6.02
C LEU A 44 10.09 19.47 -5.62
N LEU A 45 11.09 20.26 -6.03
CA LEU A 45 12.48 20.11 -5.59
C LEU A 45 12.63 20.18 -4.06
N GLY A 46 11.89 21.08 -3.41
CA GLY A 46 11.84 21.19 -1.95
C GLY A 46 11.34 19.91 -1.28
N GLN A 47 10.27 19.32 -1.81
CA GLN A 47 9.67 18.08 -1.28
C GLN A 47 10.60 16.87 -1.44
N LEU A 48 11.36 16.83 -2.54
CA LEU A 48 12.20 15.69 -2.91
C LEU A 48 13.59 15.70 -2.23
N ALA A 49 13.97 16.80 -1.59
CA ALA A 49 15.29 16.99 -1.01
C ALA A 49 15.70 15.93 0.04
N SER A 50 14.73 15.36 0.76
CA SER A 50 15.00 14.29 1.73
C SER A 50 15.16 12.89 1.10
N LEU A 51 14.76 12.73 -0.16
CA LEU A 51 14.79 11.47 -0.90
C LEU A 51 16.05 11.37 -1.76
N ASP A 52 16.30 12.42 -2.54
CA ASP A 52 17.47 12.57 -3.42
C ASP A 52 18.05 13.99 -3.25
N PRO A 53 19.29 14.14 -2.80
CA PRO A 53 19.94 15.44 -2.73
C PRO A 53 20.28 16.02 -4.10
N GLU A 54 20.35 15.21 -5.17
CA GLU A 54 20.75 15.66 -6.51
C GLU A 54 19.83 15.08 -7.60
N PRO A 55 18.52 15.43 -7.60
CA PRO A 55 17.58 14.94 -8.61
C PRO A 55 17.99 15.39 -10.02
N THR A 56 17.89 14.49 -11.00
CA THR A 56 18.18 14.80 -12.40
C THR A 56 16.91 15.24 -13.11
N THR A 57 16.92 16.40 -13.76
CA THR A 57 15.79 16.91 -14.56
C THR A 57 16.13 16.84 -16.04
N ILE A 58 15.33 16.10 -16.82
CA ILE A 58 15.47 16.02 -18.27
C ILE A 58 14.54 17.06 -18.89
N ALA A 59 15.08 18.06 -19.58
CA ALA A 59 14.31 19.21 -20.08
C ALA A 59 14.61 19.51 -21.54
N ARG A 60 13.66 20.16 -22.22
CA ARG A 60 13.93 20.74 -23.56
C ARG A 60 14.94 21.88 -23.44
N PRO A 61 15.77 22.13 -24.46
CA PRO A 61 16.72 23.26 -24.46
C PRO A 61 16.06 24.62 -24.20
N ALA A 62 14.81 24.81 -24.63
CA ALA A 62 14.06 26.05 -24.42
C ALA A 62 13.75 26.31 -22.93
N ASP A 63 13.40 25.26 -22.18
CA ASP A 63 13.00 25.35 -20.77
C ASP A 63 14.17 25.16 -19.80
N ALA A 64 15.27 24.56 -20.27
CA ALA A 64 16.44 24.23 -19.47
C ALA A 64 17.03 25.43 -18.68
N PRO A 65 17.09 26.67 -19.22
CA PRO A 65 17.54 27.83 -18.45
C PRO A 65 16.71 28.09 -17.18
N ALA A 66 15.38 28.01 -17.28
CA ALA A 66 14.48 28.22 -16.15
C ALA A 66 14.65 27.13 -15.06
N PHE A 67 14.78 25.86 -15.49
CA PHE A 67 15.09 24.76 -14.57
C PHE A 67 16.45 24.94 -13.88
N ARG A 68 17.50 25.35 -14.62
CA ARG A 68 18.85 25.60 -14.05
C ARG A 68 18.82 26.72 -13.02
N GLN A 69 18.05 27.77 -13.25
CA GLN A 69 17.89 28.86 -12.28
C GLN A 69 17.27 28.34 -10.98
N CYS A 70 16.21 27.53 -11.07
CA CYS A 70 15.58 26.90 -9.90
C CYS A 70 16.53 25.94 -9.16
N VAL A 71 17.27 25.11 -9.89
CA VAL A 71 18.29 24.18 -9.35
C VAL A 71 19.40 24.94 -8.62
N SER A 72 19.90 26.02 -9.22
CA SER A 72 20.92 26.89 -8.63
C SER A 72 20.40 27.56 -7.35
N ALA A 73 19.19 28.12 -7.37
CA ALA A 73 18.57 28.74 -6.21
C ALA A 73 18.30 27.75 -5.06
N ALA A 74 17.92 26.51 -5.39
CA ALA A 74 17.70 25.45 -4.40
C ALA A 74 19.01 24.81 -3.90
N GLY A 75 20.14 25.07 -4.60
CA GLY A 75 21.45 24.46 -4.36
C GLY A 75 21.46 22.95 -4.54
N ARG A 76 20.59 22.40 -5.41
CA ARG A 76 20.40 20.95 -5.56
C ARG A 76 19.82 20.55 -6.91
N GLY A 77 20.26 19.40 -7.40
CA GLY A 77 19.80 18.80 -8.65
C GLY A 77 20.67 19.13 -9.86
N SER A 78 20.32 18.54 -10.99
CA SER A 78 21.00 18.72 -12.27
C SER A 78 19.99 18.81 -13.41
N VAL A 79 20.39 19.43 -14.53
CA VAL A 79 19.54 19.55 -15.73
C VAL A 79 20.27 18.95 -16.92
N VAL A 80 19.64 17.96 -17.55
CA VAL A 80 20.07 17.32 -18.79
C VAL A 80 19.16 17.80 -19.91
N GLU A 81 19.75 18.32 -20.97
CA GLU A 81 18.99 18.76 -22.15
C GLU A 81 18.69 17.59 -23.08
N SER A 82 17.46 17.53 -23.56
CA SER A 82 17.00 16.53 -24.53
C SER A 82 16.05 17.18 -25.53
N ARG A 83 16.17 16.84 -26.82
CA ARG A 83 15.44 17.53 -27.91
C ARG A 83 14.07 16.95 -28.20
N ASP A 84 13.88 15.65 -27.98
CA ASP A 84 12.68 14.91 -28.33
C ASP A 84 12.44 13.73 -27.36
N VAL A 85 11.34 12.99 -27.59
CA VAL A 85 10.94 11.84 -26.78
C VAL A 85 12.03 10.75 -26.78
N ALA A 86 12.69 10.54 -27.91
CA ALA A 86 13.77 9.56 -28.02
C ALA A 86 14.97 9.95 -27.15
N GLY A 87 15.34 11.23 -27.15
CA GLY A 87 16.34 11.80 -26.27
C GLY A 87 15.95 11.65 -24.80
N ASP A 88 14.69 11.86 -24.45
CA ASP A 88 14.23 11.76 -23.06
C ASP A 88 14.37 10.33 -22.53
N LEU A 89 13.97 9.36 -23.35
CA LEU A 89 14.08 7.95 -23.03
C LEU A 89 15.55 7.50 -22.90
N ARG A 90 16.46 7.97 -23.77
CA ARG A 90 17.90 7.66 -23.66
C ARG A 90 18.52 8.32 -22.44
N ALA A 91 18.28 9.61 -22.22
CA ALA A 91 18.78 10.32 -21.04
C ALA A 91 18.27 9.71 -19.74
N LEU A 92 17.01 9.23 -19.72
CA LEU A 92 16.46 8.51 -18.58
C LEU A 92 17.13 7.15 -18.40
N ALA A 93 17.36 6.39 -19.48
CA ALA A 93 18.08 5.12 -19.41
C ALA A 93 19.47 5.30 -18.79
N ASP A 94 20.22 6.28 -19.28
CA ASP A 94 21.58 6.57 -18.80
C ASP A 94 21.58 7.06 -17.33
N ALA A 95 20.53 7.79 -16.91
CA ALA A 95 20.41 8.27 -15.53
C ALA A 95 20.08 7.17 -14.51
N VAL A 96 19.55 6.01 -14.95
CA VAL A 96 19.03 4.98 -14.05
C VAL A 96 19.71 3.63 -14.16
N GLU A 97 20.35 3.29 -15.28
CA GLU A 97 20.84 1.92 -15.59
C GLU A 97 21.67 1.31 -14.45
N ASP A 98 22.64 2.06 -13.94
CA ASP A 98 23.57 1.62 -12.89
C ASP A 98 23.13 2.03 -11.47
N SER A 99 21.88 2.49 -11.31
CA SER A 99 21.38 2.92 -10.02
C SER A 99 21.32 1.76 -9.02
N THR A 100 22.04 1.90 -7.92
CA THR A 100 21.96 1.01 -6.77
C THR A 100 20.86 1.43 -5.79
N ASP A 101 20.17 2.53 -6.06
CA ASP A 101 19.04 3.04 -5.30
C ASP A 101 17.71 2.78 -6.02
N ASN A 102 16.62 2.78 -5.25
CA ASN A 102 15.28 2.77 -5.83
C ASN A 102 15.07 4.04 -6.66
N LEU A 103 14.20 3.98 -7.66
CA LEU A 103 13.93 5.07 -8.59
C LEU A 103 12.56 5.68 -8.29
N LEU A 104 12.48 7.00 -8.41
CA LEU A 104 11.23 7.75 -8.44
C LEU A 104 11.25 8.69 -9.65
N ILE A 105 10.38 8.41 -10.62
CA ILE A 105 10.25 9.18 -11.86
C ILE A 105 8.95 9.98 -11.78
N LEU A 106 9.04 11.29 -12.01
CA LEU A 106 7.93 12.23 -11.86
C LEU A 106 7.94 13.26 -12.99
N PRO A 107 6.77 13.66 -13.51
CA PRO A 107 6.65 14.89 -14.30
C PRO A 107 7.07 16.10 -13.47
N ALA A 108 7.87 17.00 -14.03
CA ALA A 108 8.34 18.21 -13.34
C ALA A 108 7.19 19.17 -12.96
N GLN A 109 6.07 19.10 -13.68
CA GLN A 109 4.88 19.86 -13.37
C GLN A 109 3.95 19.24 -12.31
N SER A 110 4.45 18.29 -11.52
CA SER A 110 3.64 17.61 -10.49
C SER A 110 3.37 18.53 -9.29
N LEU A 111 2.10 18.87 -9.06
CA LEU A 111 1.63 19.40 -7.78
C LEU A 111 1.03 18.26 -6.95
N VAL A 112 1.67 17.94 -5.82
CA VAL A 112 1.42 16.71 -5.07
C VAL A 112 1.58 16.90 -3.55
N HIS A 113 0.80 16.16 -2.75
CA HIS A 113 0.96 16.07 -1.30
C HIS A 113 2.25 15.32 -0.88
N ASP A 114 2.86 15.74 0.23
CA ASP A 114 4.09 15.10 0.75
C ASP A 114 3.85 13.63 1.13
N GLU A 115 2.70 13.34 1.71
CA GLU A 115 2.27 11.99 2.04
C GLU A 115 2.13 11.10 0.81
N LEU A 116 1.70 11.63 -0.34
CA LEU A 116 1.57 10.81 -1.54
C LEU A 116 2.93 10.44 -2.11
N ILE A 117 3.88 11.38 -2.15
CA ILE A 117 5.29 11.10 -2.49
C ILE A 117 5.84 10.01 -1.56
N TYR A 118 5.69 10.19 -0.24
CA TYR A 118 6.17 9.24 0.75
C TYR A 118 5.58 7.84 0.56
N GLN A 119 4.28 7.73 0.29
CA GLN A 119 3.61 6.45 0.09
C GLN A 119 4.00 5.76 -1.21
N ILE A 120 4.30 6.52 -2.27
CA ILE A 120 4.82 5.99 -3.53
C ILE A 120 6.26 5.48 -3.34
N ASP A 121 7.11 6.28 -2.70
CA ASP A 121 8.52 5.94 -2.43
C ASP A 121 8.68 4.73 -1.50
N LYS A 122 7.90 4.66 -0.42
CA LYS A 122 7.94 3.55 0.55
C LYS A 122 7.07 2.36 0.16
N ALA A 123 6.63 2.29 -1.09
CA ALA A 123 5.85 1.16 -1.56
C ALA A 123 6.65 -0.14 -1.45
N LYS A 124 6.09 -1.14 -0.77
CA LYS A 124 6.68 -2.51 -0.73
C LYS A 124 6.62 -3.25 -2.08
N ARG A 125 6.19 -2.58 -3.14
CA ARG A 125 6.01 -3.14 -4.47
C ARG A 125 7.24 -2.79 -5.28
N HIS A 126 7.78 -3.76 -6.00
CA HIS A 126 8.99 -3.54 -6.79
C HIS A 126 8.81 -2.60 -7.99
N ALA A 127 7.57 -2.32 -8.38
CA ALA A 127 7.19 -1.31 -9.35
C ALA A 127 5.78 -0.80 -8.99
N LEU A 128 5.55 0.51 -9.02
CA LEU A 128 4.27 1.13 -8.70
C LEU A 128 4.03 2.36 -9.58
N ALA A 129 2.90 2.39 -10.29
CA ALA A 129 2.45 3.55 -11.03
C ALA A 129 1.22 4.19 -10.37
N LEU A 130 1.16 5.51 -10.37
CA LEU A 130 -0.04 6.25 -10.00
C LEU A 130 -1.00 6.27 -11.20
N VAL A 131 -2.25 5.84 -10.98
CA VAL A 131 -3.28 5.75 -12.02
C VAL A 131 -4.57 6.44 -11.58
N LEU A 132 -5.25 7.05 -12.54
CA LEU A 132 -6.64 7.45 -12.44
C LEU A 132 -7.49 6.35 -13.07
N ARG A 133 -8.45 5.79 -12.34
CA ARG A 133 -9.36 4.78 -12.89
C ARG A 133 -10.64 5.46 -13.33
N GLU A 134 -11.22 4.95 -14.41
CA GLU A 134 -12.56 5.32 -14.82
C GLU A 134 -13.54 4.99 -13.69
N GLU A 135 -14.32 6.01 -13.30
CA GLU A 135 -15.47 5.82 -12.43
C GLU A 135 -16.65 5.45 -13.32
N ARG A 136 -17.08 4.19 -13.21
CA ARG A 136 -18.19 3.68 -13.99
C ARG A 136 -19.47 3.71 -13.15
N PRO A 137 -20.50 4.46 -13.58
CA PRO A 137 -21.82 4.45 -12.93
C PRO A 137 -22.40 3.03 -12.86
N GLU A 138 -23.22 2.75 -11.86
CA GLU A 138 -23.87 1.43 -11.72
C GLU A 138 -24.77 1.10 -12.92
N ASP A 139 -25.37 2.11 -13.55
CA ASP A 139 -26.29 1.98 -14.70
C ASP A 139 -25.58 1.96 -16.07
N ALA A 140 -24.24 1.98 -16.11
CA ALA A 140 -23.51 2.07 -17.38
C ALA A 140 -23.64 0.78 -18.22
N PRO A 141 -23.94 0.87 -19.54
CA PRO A 141 -24.22 -0.27 -20.41
C PRO A 141 -23.15 -1.36 -20.32
N GLU A 142 -23.55 -2.62 -20.15
CA GLU A 142 -22.60 -3.73 -20.00
C GLU A 142 -21.61 -3.75 -21.16
N GLU A 143 -20.31 -3.74 -20.84
CA GLU A 143 -19.28 -3.83 -21.88
C GLU A 143 -19.18 -5.28 -22.36
N PRO A 144 -18.87 -5.50 -23.64
CA PRO A 144 -18.69 -6.85 -24.16
C PRO A 144 -17.67 -7.63 -23.32
N PRO A 145 -17.82 -8.96 -23.21
CA PRO A 145 -16.82 -9.84 -22.61
C PRO A 145 -15.41 -9.47 -23.10
N ILE A 146 -14.40 -9.63 -22.24
CA ILE A 146 -13.03 -9.21 -22.60
C ILE A 146 -12.51 -9.99 -23.81
N GLU A 147 -13.03 -11.21 -24.00
CA GLU A 147 -12.75 -12.13 -25.07
C GLU A 147 -13.28 -11.65 -26.44
N GLU A 148 -14.35 -10.85 -26.43
CA GLU A 148 -15.02 -10.32 -27.63
C GLU A 148 -14.65 -8.87 -27.94
N ALA A 149 -13.88 -8.23 -27.05
CA ALA A 149 -13.53 -6.83 -27.18
C ALA A 149 -12.32 -6.65 -28.11
N GLU A 150 -12.47 -5.78 -29.11
CA GLU A 150 -11.38 -5.38 -29.99
C GLU A 150 -10.45 -4.37 -29.30
N PRO A 151 -9.12 -4.45 -29.53
CA PRO A 151 -8.18 -3.45 -29.05
C PRO A 151 -8.46 -2.07 -29.66
N GLU A 152 -8.29 -1.01 -28.86
CA GLU A 152 -8.43 0.37 -29.30
C GLU A 152 -7.23 1.24 -28.86
N ILE A 153 -6.91 2.26 -29.65
CA ILE A 153 -5.91 3.28 -29.31
C ILE A 153 -6.41 4.21 -28.16
N GLY A 154 -7.65 4.04 -27.68
CA GLY A 154 -8.20 4.76 -26.53
C GLY A 154 -8.27 6.28 -26.78
N ARG A 155 -9.35 6.73 -27.42
CA ARG A 155 -9.59 8.17 -27.71
C ARG A 155 -10.28 8.93 -26.58
N LYS A 156 -10.75 8.22 -25.56
CA LYS A 156 -11.36 8.83 -24.37
C LYS A 156 -10.28 9.47 -23.51
N THR A 157 -10.66 10.47 -22.73
CA THR A 157 -9.78 11.14 -21.78
C THR A 157 -10.31 11.06 -20.35
N LEU A 158 -9.44 10.86 -19.39
CA LEU A 158 -9.72 11.01 -17.96
C LEU A 158 -8.90 12.18 -17.44
N GLU A 159 -9.56 13.28 -17.06
CA GLU A 159 -8.90 14.53 -16.63
C GLU A 159 -7.87 15.05 -17.64
N GLY A 160 -8.25 15.03 -18.92
CA GLY A 160 -7.39 15.48 -20.02
C GLY A 160 -6.26 14.51 -20.36
N LEU A 161 -6.10 13.38 -19.67
CA LEU A 161 -5.12 12.35 -20.00
C LEU A 161 -5.74 11.24 -20.84
N PRO A 162 -4.99 10.59 -21.75
CA PRO A 162 -5.52 9.53 -22.60
C PRO A 162 -5.91 8.33 -21.75
N GLN A 163 -7.13 7.82 -21.95
CA GLN A 163 -7.57 6.57 -21.34
C GLN A 163 -7.02 5.40 -22.16
N ARG A 164 -5.73 5.10 -21.99
CA ARG A 164 -4.99 4.08 -22.74
C ARG A 164 -4.47 2.94 -21.87
N THR A 165 -4.77 2.93 -20.57
CA THR A 165 -4.25 1.90 -19.66
C THR A 165 -5.34 0.90 -19.27
N ARG A 166 -5.03 -0.39 -19.33
CA ARG A 166 -5.83 -1.44 -18.67
C ARG A 166 -5.24 -1.76 -17.31
N ALA A 167 -5.96 -1.43 -16.24
CA ALA A 167 -5.63 -1.81 -14.88
C ALA A 167 -6.60 -2.86 -14.32
N GLY A 168 -6.07 -3.89 -13.66
CA GLY A 168 -6.88 -4.95 -13.06
C GLY A 168 -6.12 -5.75 -12.02
N ARG A 169 -6.83 -6.30 -11.03
CA ARG A 169 -6.25 -7.10 -9.93
C ARG A 169 -5.08 -6.41 -9.20
N GLY A 170 -5.13 -5.09 -9.08
CA GLY A 170 -4.13 -4.28 -8.37
C GLY A 170 -2.81 -4.05 -9.13
N ARG A 171 -2.80 -4.25 -10.45
CA ARG A 171 -1.66 -3.98 -11.33
C ARG A 171 -2.09 -3.40 -12.68
N VAL A 172 -1.13 -2.87 -13.41
CA VAL A 172 -1.25 -2.60 -14.84
C VAL A 172 -1.20 -3.94 -15.58
N ILE A 173 -2.12 -4.13 -16.52
CA ILE A 173 -2.23 -5.30 -17.38
C ILE A 173 -1.63 -4.98 -18.74
N SER A 174 -2.01 -3.84 -19.30
CA SER A 174 -1.58 -3.36 -20.61
C SER A 174 -1.61 -1.83 -20.63
N VAL A 175 -0.80 -1.24 -21.49
CA VAL A 175 -0.67 0.21 -21.70
C VAL A 175 -0.70 0.46 -23.20
N GLY A 176 -1.37 1.52 -23.60
CA GLY A 176 -1.53 1.92 -24.98
C GLY A 176 -0.69 3.13 -25.30
N THR A 177 -0.61 3.46 -26.58
CA THR A 177 0.03 4.66 -27.13
C THR A 177 -0.68 5.00 -28.44
N ALA A 178 -0.22 5.99 -29.21
CA ALA A 178 -0.71 6.21 -30.57
C ALA A 178 -0.52 5.01 -31.52
N TYR A 179 0.44 4.13 -31.24
CA TYR A 179 0.70 2.91 -32.01
C TYR A 179 0.14 1.64 -31.37
N HIS A 180 0.07 1.60 -30.05
CA HIS A 180 -0.26 0.41 -29.26
C HIS A 180 -1.72 0.40 -28.83
N ALA A 181 -2.54 -0.46 -29.41
CA ALA A 181 -3.93 -0.62 -29.06
C ALA A 181 -4.12 -1.51 -27.82
N VAL A 182 -5.09 -1.17 -26.97
CA VAL A 182 -5.38 -1.86 -25.71
C VAL A 182 -6.81 -2.36 -25.68
N THR A 183 -7.00 -3.58 -25.20
CA THR A 183 -8.33 -4.17 -25.03
C THR A 183 -9.03 -3.59 -23.80
N ARG A 184 -10.13 -2.85 -24.01
CA ARG A 184 -10.98 -2.21 -22.97
C ARG A 184 -10.20 -1.38 -21.94
N PRO A 185 -9.47 -0.32 -22.36
CA PRO A 185 -8.75 0.54 -21.42
C PRO A 185 -9.73 1.12 -20.38
N ASN A 186 -9.30 1.21 -19.13
CA ASN A 186 -10.15 1.60 -18.00
C ASN A 186 -9.45 2.54 -17.00
N ALA A 187 -8.28 3.06 -17.38
CA ALA A 187 -7.46 3.91 -16.56
C ALA A 187 -6.56 4.81 -17.42
N ALA A 188 -6.07 5.89 -16.81
CA ALA A 188 -5.01 6.76 -17.32
C ALA A 188 -3.83 6.76 -16.34
N LEU A 189 -2.61 6.84 -16.85
CA LEU A 189 -1.39 6.96 -16.04
C LEU A 189 -1.16 8.41 -15.65
N LEU A 190 -1.05 8.67 -14.34
CA LEU A 190 -0.94 10.02 -13.82
C LEU A 190 0.49 10.57 -13.89
N GLY A 191 1.51 9.73 -14.00
CA GLY A 191 2.92 10.14 -14.15
C GLY A 191 3.89 9.67 -13.06
N PRO A 192 3.54 9.68 -11.77
CA PRO A 192 4.46 9.15 -10.77
C PRO A 192 4.70 7.64 -10.94
N LEU A 193 5.97 7.27 -11.10
CA LEU A 193 6.43 5.89 -11.22
C LEU A 193 7.55 5.63 -10.22
N HIS A 194 7.31 4.69 -9.31
CA HIS A 194 8.33 4.15 -8.43
C HIS A 194 8.82 2.79 -8.93
N LEU A 195 10.13 2.57 -8.89
CA LEU A 195 10.74 1.32 -9.30
C LEU A 195 11.85 0.90 -8.33
N HIS A 196 11.88 -0.37 -7.95
CA HIS A 196 12.96 -0.92 -7.13
C HIS A 196 14.22 -1.10 -7.99
N GLN A 197 15.40 -0.82 -7.43
CA GLN A 197 16.70 -0.81 -8.14
C GLN A 197 16.96 -2.05 -9.02
N ARG A 198 16.50 -3.23 -8.57
CA ARG A 198 16.57 -4.51 -9.31
C ARG A 198 15.93 -4.51 -10.71
N HIS A 199 15.11 -3.52 -11.03
CA HIS A 199 14.46 -3.36 -12.34
C HIS A 199 15.04 -2.19 -13.13
N ALA A 200 16.08 -1.52 -12.63
CA ALA A 200 16.70 -0.36 -13.28
C ALA A 200 17.27 -0.71 -14.66
N ALA A 201 18.05 -1.79 -14.78
CA ALA A 201 18.56 -2.27 -16.07
C ALA A 201 17.43 -2.60 -17.06
N VAL A 202 16.36 -3.27 -16.60
CA VAL A 202 15.20 -3.62 -17.44
C VAL A 202 14.48 -2.36 -17.93
N LEU A 203 14.37 -1.33 -17.07
CA LEU A 203 13.80 -0.04 -17.44
C LEU A 203 14.67 0.69 -18.48
N ALA A 204 15.98 0.72 -18.27
CA ALA A 204 16.93 1.38 -19.17
C ALA A 204 16.93 0.73 -20.56
N GLU A 205 16.95 -0.60 -20.63
CA GLU A 205 16.87 -1.35 -21.88
C GLU A 205 15.55 -1.07 -22.62
N ALA A 206 14.42 -1.12 -21.89
CA ALA A 206 13.11 -0.81 -22.45
C ALA A 206 13.05 0.63 -23.00
N ALA A 207 13.61 1.59 -22.26
CA ALA A 207 13.64 2.99 -22.66
C ALA A 207 14.46 3.19 -23.94
N ARG A 208 15.63 2.54 -24.08
CA ARG A 208 16.45 2.62 -25.31
C ARG A 208 15.75 2.01 -26.52
N GLU A 209 15.06 0.89 -26.34
CA GLU A 209 14.29 0.26 -27.42
C GLU A 209 13.11 1.14 -27.86
N LEU A 210 12.36 1.69 -26.90
CA LEU A 210 11.29 2.67 -27.17
C LEU A 210 11.84 3.92 -27.86
N ALA A 211 13.05 4.38 -27.52
CA ALA A 211 13.68 5.50 -28.19
C ALA A 211 13.95 5.22 -29.68
N GLY A 212 14.23 3.96 -30.05
CA GLY A 212 14.34 3.53 -31.46
C GLY A 212 13.00 3.55 -32.21
N MET A 213 11.90 3.44 -31.47
CA MET A 213 10.53 3.43 -32.00
C MET A 213 9.82 4.79 -31.91
N ALA A 214 10.51 5.86 -31.49
CA ALA A 214 9.88 7.14 -31.17
C ALA A 214 9.08 7.77 -32.33
N HIS A 215 9.40 7.43 -33.57
CA HIS A 215 8.68 7.87 -34.78
C HIS A 215 7.24 7.30 -34.88
N LEU A 216 6.92 6.26 -34.12
CA LEU A 216 5.59 5.65 -34.05
C LEU A 216 4.69 6.31 -32.98
N PHE A 217 5.27 7.12 -32.09
CA PHE A 217 4.54 7.73 -30.99
C PHE A 217 3.93 9.08 -31.39
N GLY A 218 2.75 9.36 -30.83
CA GLY A 218 2.02 10.59 -31.05
C GLY A 218 2.38 11.68 -30.06
N PRO A 219 1.92 12.92 -30.30
CA PRO A 219 2.17 14.06 -29.41
C PRO A 219 1.54 13.91 -28.02
N GLU A 220 0.58 12.99 -27.88
CA GLU A 220 -0.10 12.67 -26.62
C GLU A 220 0.58 11.56 -25.80
N ASP A 221 1.59 10.89 -26.35
CA ASP A 221 2.23 9.76 -25.67
C ASP A 221 3.25 10.24 -24.63
N ASP A 222 2.99 9.90 -23.37
CA ASP A 222 3.78 10.34 -22.23
C ASP A 222 4.99 9.44 -21.97
N VAL A 223 6.15 10.04 -21.65
CA VAL A 223 7.37 9.26 -21.38
C VAL A 223 7.13 8.25 -20.25
N VAL A 224 6.38 8.59 -19.19
CA VAL A 224 6.08 7.61 -18.13
C VAL A 224 5.17 6.51 -18.66
N GLU A 225 4.17 6.85 -19.48
CA GLU A 225 3.33 5.86 -20.16
C GLU A 225 4.16 4.88 -20.98
N LEU A 226 5.11 5.38 -21.77
CA LEU A 226 6.06 4.57 -22.54
C LEU A 226 6.92 3.68 -21.63
N LEU A 227 7.42 4.20 -20.51
CA LEU A 227 8.21 3.41 -19.56
C LEU A 227 7.38 2.30 -18.91
N VAL A 228 6.13 2.58 -18.52
CA VAL A 228 5.24 1.57 -17.95
C VAL A 228 4.86 0.52 -18.99
N LEU A 229 4.63 0.91 -20.25
CA LEU A 229 4.46 0.00 -21.38
C LEU A 229 5.66 -0.96 -21.49
N GLY A 230 6.87 -0.43 -21.56
CA GLY A 230 8.10 -1.22 -21.66
C GLY A 230 8.28 -2.20 -20.50
N LEU A 231 8.06 -1.74 -19.27
CA LEU A 231 8.10 -2.60 -18.08
C LEU A 231 7.06 -3.72 -18.14
N VAL A 232 5.81 -3.40 -18.46
CA VAL A 232 4.72 -4.38 -18.49
C VAL A 232 4.94 -5.43 -19.58
N ARG A 233 5.36 -4.99 -20.77
CA ARG A 233 5.67 -5.86 -21.92
C ARG A 233 6.89 -6.76 -21.68
N ARG A 234 7.84 -6.32 -20.85
CA ARG A 234 8.97 -7.15 -20.36
C ARG A 234 8.62 -7.99 -19.12
N GLY A 235 7.34 -8.11 -18.79
CA GLY A 235 6.85 -8.99 -17.71
C GLY A 235 7.06 -8.44 -16.29
N VAL A 236 7.42 -7.16 -16.14
CA VAL A 236 7.53 -6.50 -14.84
C VAL A 236 6.13 -6.23 -14.28
N ARG A 237 5.90 -6.65 -13.03
CA ARG A 237 4.62 -6.40 -12.35
C ARG A 237 4.56 -4.98 -11.82
N VAL A 238 4.01 -4.06 -12.62
CA VAL A 238 3.71 -2.69 -12.18
C VAL A 238 2.42 -2.66 -11.37
N ALA A 239 2.52 -2.47 -10.07
CA ALA A 239 1.35 -2.29 -9.20
C ALA A 239 0.69 -0.93 -9.48
N VAL A 240 -0.59 -0.80 -9.12
CA VAL A 240 -1.32 0.47 -9.27
C VAL A 240 -1.66 1.08 -7.91
N ARG A 241 -1.49 2.39 -7.81
CA ARG A 241 -2.02 3.22 -6.72
C ARG A 241 -2.89 4.31 -7.32
N GLY A 242 -4.02 4.62 -6.69
CA GLY A 242 -4.80 5.82 -7.00
C GLY A 242 -4.48 6.93 -5.99
N ARG A 243 -4.96 8.14 -6.27
CA ARG A 243 -4.75 9.29 -5.37
C ARG A 243 -5.81 9.45 -4.26
N ARG A 244 -7.02 8.87 -4.41
CA ARG A 244 -8.15 8.80 -3.44
C ARG A 244 -8.23 9.92 -2.38
N ASP A 245 -7.47 9.81 -1.31
CA ASP A 245 -7.47 10.66 -0.11
C ASP A 245 -6.36 11.75 -0.11
N LEU A 246 -5.60 11.85 -1.19
CA LEU A 246 -4.44 12.74 -1.35
C LEU A 246 -4.48 13.44 -2.73
N PHE A 247 -3.89 14.63 -2.78
CA PHE A 247 -3.88 15.44 -3.99
C PHE A 247 -2.73 15.07 -4.94
N TYR A 248 -3.04 15.02 -6.24
CA TYR A 248 -2.07 15.00 -7.33
C TYR A 248 -2.70 15.58 -8.59
N ARG A 249 -2.01 16.54 -9.22
CA ARG A 249 -2.34 17.08 -10.55
C ARG A 249 -1.06 17.51 -11.27
N ARG A 250 -1.08 17.44 -12.61
CA ARG A 250 -0.06 18.04 -13.48
C ARG A 250 -0.49 19.46 -13.84
N ILE A 251 0.37 20.46 -13.66
CA ILE A 251 0.04 21.88 -13.81
C ILE A 251 0.67 22.47 -15.07
N HIS A 252 -0.10 23.16 -15.89
CA HIS A 252 0.38 23.66 -17.20
C HIS A 252 0.23 25.16 -17.38
N THR A 253 -0.63 25.79 -16.57
CA THR A 253 -0.87 27.23 -16.62
C THR A 253 -0.94 27.82 -15.22
N GLN A 254 -0.74 29.14 -15.12
CA GLN A 254 -0.88 29.86 -13.86
C GLN A 254 -2.29 29.74 -13.26
N ARG A 255 -3.33 29.78 -14.10
CA ARG A 255 -4.73 29.59 -13.67
C ARG A 255 -4.95 28.21 -13.07
N GLU A 256 -4.41 27.15 -13.72
CA GLU A 256 -4.49 25.80 -13.18
C GLU A 256 -3.76 25.65 -11.84
N ALA A 257 -2.62 26.31 -11.66
CA ALA A 257 -1.91 26.34 -10.37
C ALA A 257 -2.80 26.89 -9.26
N GLU A 258 -3.47 28.02 -9.49
CA GLU A 258 -4.34 28.66 -8.50
C GLU A 258 -5.54 27.77 -8.13
N GLU A 259 -6.21 27.19 -9.13
CA GLU A 259 -7.32 26.26 -8.94
C GLU A 259 -6.87 24.99 -8.19
N ALA A 260 -5.73 24.43 -8.58
CA ALA A 260 -5.18 23.22 -7.98
C ALA A 260 -4.75 23.45 -6.53
N LEU A 261 -4.20 24.62 -6.19
CA LEU A 261 -3.87 24.98 -4.81
C LEU A 261 -5.13 25.10 -3.93
N ALA A 262 -6.19 25.71 -4.45
CA ALA A 262 -7.45 25.83 -3.73
C ALA A 262 -8.07 24.44 -3.44
N GLU A 263 -8.06 23.54 -4.43
CA GLU A 263 -8.51 22.17 -4.26
C GLU A 263 -7.63 21.37 -3.30
N MET A 264 -6.31 21.46 -3.46
CA MET A 264 -5.33 20.81 -2.60
C MET A 264 -5.51 21.22 -1.13
N ALA A 265 -5.77 22.51 -0.86
CA ALA A 265 -6.03 23.02 0.48
C ALA A 265 -7.31 22.44 1.13
N GLY A 266 -8.28 22.02 0.31
CA GLY A 266 -9.48 21.33 0.77
C GLY A 266 -9.25 19.89 1.25
N ILE A 267 -8.10 19.28 0.90
CA ILE A 267 -7.77 17.90 1.23
C ILE A 267 -6.86 17.85 2.46
N ASN A 268 -7.36 17.29 3.56
CA ASN A 268 -6.60 17.21 4.80
C ASN A 268 -5.59 16.04 4.77
N GLU A 269 -4.33 16.35 4.47
CA GLU A 269 -3.23 15.38 4.44
C GLU A 269 -2.99 14.69 5.79
N ASP A 270 -3.15 15.40 6.92
CA ASP A 270 -3.00 14.82 8.27
C ASP A 270 -4.05 13.73 8.52
N ARG A 271 -5.30 13.97 8.08
CA ARG A 271 -6.39 13.00 8.18
C ARG A 271 -6.12 11.78 7.30
N ALA A 272 -5.66 11.98 6.07
CA ALA A 272 -5.27 10.88 5.19
C ALA A 272 -4.14 10.03 5.81
N ARG A 273 -3.12 10.69 6.39
CA ARG A 273 -2.03 10.00 7.11
C ARG A 273 -2.56 9.22 8.32
N LEU A 274 -3.49 9.79 9.07
CA LEU A 274 -4.13 9.17 10.22
C LEU A 274 -4.94 7.92 9.85
N ASP A 275 -5.74 8.01 8.79
CA ASP A 275 -6.58 6.92 8.32
C ASP A 275 -5.72 5.77 7.76
N ASN A 276 -4.63 6.09 7.04
CA ASN A 276 -3.65 5.11 6.57
C ASN A 276 -2.78 4.51 7.69
N ALA A 277 -2.71 5.13 8.87
CA ALA A 277 -2.01 4.58 10.02
C ALA A 277 -2.75 3.39 10.67
N VAL A 278 -4.04 3.20 10.37
CA VAL A 278 -4.80 2.01 10.81
C VAL A 278 -4.55 0.86 9.83
N LYS A 279 -4.32 -0.36 10.35
CA LYS A 279 -4.14 -1.54 9.50
C LYS A 279 -5.47 -1.89 8.84
N GLY A 280 -5.55 -1.79 7.51
CA GLY A 280 -6.77 -2.13 6.76
C GLY A 280 -7.19 -3.62 6.78
N ALA A 281 -6.46 -4.49 7.48
CA ALA A 281 -6.71 -5.92 7.56
C ALA A 281 -7.04 -6.42 8.98
N ASP A 282 -7.44 -5.51 9.87
CA ASP A 282 -7.78 -5.83 11.26
C ASP A 282 -8.95 -6.83 11.41
N GLY A 283 -9.06 -7.42 12.59
CA GLY A 283 -10.19 -8.23 13.01
C GLY A 283 -11.45 -7.38 13.22
N PHE A 284 -12.59 -8.04 13.41
CA PHE A 284 -13.85 -7.38 13.76
C PHE A 284 -13.70 -6.54 15.02
N PHE A 285 -13.18 -7.14 16.11
CA PHE A 285 -13.09 -6.45 17.40
C PHE A 285 -12.17 -5.24 17.31
N THR A 286 -10.97 -5.41 16.75
CA THR A 286 -10.02 -4.32 16.55
C THR A 286 -10.61 -3.21 15.69
N THR A 287 -11.33 -3.53 14.61
CA THR A 287 -11.89 -2.50 13.71
C THR A 287 -12.93 -1.62 14.39
N PHE A 288 -13.88 -2.22 15.11
CA PHE A 288 -15.05 -1.49 15.65
C PHE A 288 -14.89 -1.01 17.09
N PHE A 289 -14.09 -1.70 17.91
CA PHE A 289 -13.97 -1.42 19.34
C PHE A 289 -12.61 -0.83 19.74
N VAL A 290 -11.67 -0.68 18.80
CA VAL A 290 -10.34 -0.13 19.08
C VAL A 290 -9.97 0.94 18.04
N SER A 291 -9.83 0.55 16.77
CA SER A 291 -9.34 1.40 15.67
C SER A 291 -10.18 2.65 15.39
N THR A 292 -11.46 2.66 15.80
CA THR A 292 -12.34 3.83 15.66
C THR A 292 -11.80 5.06 16.41
N TYR A 293 -11.23 4.86 17.60
CA TYR A 293 -10.73 5.94 18.46
C TYR A 293 -9.22 5.88 18.70
N SER A 294 -8.59 4.70 18.64
CA SER A 294 -7.15 4.54 18.95
C SER A 294 -6.25 5.34 18.02
N ARG A 295 -6.66 5.55 16.76
CA ARG A 295 -5.96 6.45 15.83
C ARG A 295 -5.77 7.86 16.40
N PHE A 296 -6.76 8.41 17.11
CA PHE A 296 -6.63 9.74 17.72
C PHE A 296 -5.65 9.74 18.89
N ILE A 297 -5.60 8.64 19.66
CA ILE A 297 -4.58 8.43 20.70
C ILE A 297 -3.19 8.37 20.05
N ALA A 298 -3.04 7.64 18.94
CA ALA A 298 -1.78 7.56 18.21
C ALA A 298 -1.32 8.93 17.70
N ARG A 299 -2.23 9.73 17.14
CA ARG A 299 -1.94 11.10 16.74
C ARG A 299 -1.50 11.97 17.92
N TRP A 300 -2.22 11.90 19.03
CA TRP A 300 -1.87 12.63 20.24
C TRP A 300 -0.48 12.22 20.77
N ALA A 301 -0.21 10.92 20.85
CA ALA A 301 1.07 10.38 21.31
C ALA A 301 2.22 10.82 20.41
N ALA A 302 2.05 10.71 19.08
CA ALA A 302 3.06 11.13 18.11
C ALA A 302 3.35 12.64 18.20
N ARG A 303 2.32 13.48 18.37
CA ARG A 303 2.47 14.94 18.54
C ARG A 303 3.14 15.32 19.86
N ARG A 304 3.03 14.48 20.90
CA ARG A 304 3.76 14.62 22.16
C ARG A 304 5.18 14.03 22.14
N GLY A 305 5.63 13.53 20.99
CA GLY A 305 6.98 12.97 20.84
C GLY A 305 7.16 11.56 21.42
N LEU A 306 6.09 10.88 21.83
CA LEU A 306 6.18 9.50 22.31
C LEU A 306 6.65 8.58 21.18
N THR A 307 7.66 7.76 21.47
CA THR A 307 8.17 6.76 20.53
C THR A 307 7.27 5.52 20.51
N PRO A 308 7.20 4.78 19.38
CA PRO A 308 6.46 3.52 19.33
C PRO A 308 6.86 2.57 20.46
N ASN A 309 8.15 2.42 20.73
CA ASN A 309 8.66 1.53 21.79
C ASN A 309 8.17 1.94 23.20
N GLN A 310 8.06 3.24 23.50
CA GLN A 310 7.49 3.69 24.78
C GLN A 310 6.01 3.31 24.89
N VAL A 311 5.25 3.41 23.80
CA VAL A 311 3.84 3.01 23.77
C VAL A 311 3.71 1.48 23.93
N THR A 312 4.60 0.70 23.30
CA THR A 312 4.68 -0.74 23.50
C THR A 312 4.97 -1.10 24.96
N LEU A 313 5.88 -0.39 25.63
CA LEU A 313 6.16 -0.61 27.06
C LEU A 313 4.94 -0.32 27.95
N ILE A 314 4.14 0.70 27.64
CA ILE A 314 2.87 0.97 28.33
C ILE A 314 1.92 -0.23 28.16
N SER A 315 1.79 -0.75 26.94
CA SER A 315 0.98 -1.93 26.66
C SER A 315 1.44 -3.16 27.46
N ILE A 316 2.75 -3.42 27.50
CA ILE A 316 3.35 -4.52 28.26
C ILE A 316 3.05 -4.39 29.75
N PHE A 317 3.27 -3.20 30.30
CA PHE A 317 3.02 -2.92 31.71
C PHE A 317 1.55 -3.16 32.07
N LEU A 318 0.60 -2.66 31.27
CA LEU A 318 -0.82 -2.91 31.47
C LEU A 318 -1.18 -4.40 31.38
N GLY A 319 -0.55 -5.16 30.47
CA GLY A 319 -0.73 -6.60 30.35
C GLY A 319 -0.25 -7.36 31.59
N LEU A 320 0.88 -6.96 32.17
CA LEU A 320 1.39 -7.55 33.42
C LEU A 320 0.53 -7.19 34.63
N LEU A 321 0.06 -5.94 34.73
CA LEU A 321 -0.91 -5.55 35.76
C LEU A 321 -2.21 -6.34 35.63
N SER A 322 -2.67 -6.59 34.41
CA SER A 322 -3.84 -7.43 34.17
C SER A 322 -3.64 -8.85 34.69
N ALA A 323 -2.51 -9.48 34.35
CA ALA A 323 -2.16 -10.81 34.86
C ALA A 323 -2.13 -10.86 36.39
N GLY A 324 -1.53 -9.85 37.03
CA GLY A 324 -1.52 -9.72 38.50
C GLY A 324 -2.91 -9.55 39.10
N ALA A 325 -3.79 -8.76 38.47
CA ALA A 325 -5.18 -8.58 38.90
C ALA A 325 -5.98 -9.89 38.81
N PHE A 326 -5.82 -10.64 37.71
CA PHE A 326 -6.41 -11.98 37.57
C PHE A 326 -5.89 -12.96 38.63
N ALA A 327 -4.60 -12.89 38.98
CA ALA A 327 -3.97 -13.76 39.97
C ALA A 327 -4.52 -13.59 41.39
N THR A 328 -5.23 -12.50 41.69
CA THR A 328 -5.88 -12.31 43.00
C THR A 328 -7.00 -13.32 43.27
N GLY A 329 -7.57 -13.93 42.22
CA GLY A 329 -8.69 -14.88 42.35
C GLY A 329 -10.01 -14.25 42.79
N THR A 330 -10.08 -12.92 42.93
CA THR A 330 -11.29 -12.20 43.33
C THR A 330 -12.09 -11.72 42.13
N ARG A 331 -13.41 -11.54 42.28
CA ARG A 331 -14.26 -11.01 41.20
C ARG A 331 -13.84 -9.61 40.76
N TRP A 332 -13.51 -8.73 41.71
CA TRP A 332 -13.02 -7.39 41.41
C TRP A 332 -11.65 -7.41 40.72
N GLY A 333 -10.77 -8.33 41.12
CA GLY A 333 -9.52 -8.59 40.41
C GLY A 333 -9.74 -9.05 38.97
N ALA A 334 -10.74 -9.90 38.72
CA ALA A 334 -11.09 -10.33 37.37
C ALA A 334 -11.65 -9.18 36.50
N ILE A 335 -12.51 -8.33 37.06
CA ILE A 335 -13.02 -7.14 36.37
C ILE A 335 -11.88 -6.15 36.08
N ALA A 336 -11.02 -5.87 37.06
CA ALA A 336 -9.86 -5.01 36.87
C ALA A 336 -8.90 -5.58 35.81
N GLY A 337 -8.61 -6.88 35.86
CA GLY A 337 -7.81 -7.60 34.88
C GLY A 337 -8.39 -7.49 33.47
N ALA A 338 -9.70 -7.65 33.32
CA ALA A 338 -10.40 -7.52 32.04
C ALA A 338 -10.33 -6.10 31.45
N VAL A 339 -10.46 -5.07 32.28
CA VAL A 339 -10.31 -3.68 31.83
C VAL A 339 -8.85 -3.40 31.43
N LEU A 340 -7.89 -3.86 32.24
CA LEU A 340 -6.46 -3.66 31.99
C LEU A 340 -6.01 -4.37 30.71
N ILE A 341 -6.45 -5.60 30.44
CA ILE A 341 -6.07 -6.33 29.22
C ILE A 341 -6.67 -5.71 27.96
N TYR A 342 -7.89 -5.15 28.06
CA TYR A 342 -8.49 -4.37 26.99
C TYR A 342 -7.63 -3.15 26.66
N PHE A 343 -7.25 -2.34 27.66
CA PHE A 343 -6.40 -1.17 27.41
C PHE A 343 -4.98 -1.55 26.98
N ALA A 344 -4.42 -2.64 27.50
CA ALA A 344 -3.15 -3.19 27.00
C ALA A 344 -3.24 -3.45 25.49
N PHE A 345 -4.33 -4.05 25.01
CA PHE A 345 -4.56 -4.29 23.58
C PHE A 345 -4.81 -3.00 22.78
N VAL A 346 -5.46 -1.99 23.37
CA VAL A 346 -5.61 -0.68 22.74
C VAL A 346 -4.24 -0.05 22.50
N PHE A 347 -3.37 -0.01 23.51
CA PHE A 347 -2.03 0.58 23.39
C PHE A 347 -1.11 -0.21 22.45
N ASP A 348 -1.29 -1.52 22.35
CA ASP A 348 -0.65 -2.37 21.35
C ASP A 348 -1.04 -1.96 19.92
N CYS A 349 -2.31 -1.67 19.68
CA CYS A 349 -2.73 -1.12 18.39
C CYS A 349 -2.16 0.29 18.15
N VAL A 350 -2.08 1.10 19.20
CA VAL A 350 -1.59 2.49 19.14
C VAL A 350 -0.11 2.54 18.77
N ASP A 351 0.75 1.65 19.28
CA ASP A 351 2.19 1.72 19.00
C ASP A 351 2.49 1.59 17.49
N GLY A 352 1.81 0.68 16.81
CA GLY A 352 1.96 0.45 15.38
C GLY A 352 1.34 1.58 14.57
N GLN A 353 0.26 2.20 15.08
CA GLN A 353 -0.32 3.39 14.48
C GLN A 353 0.61 4.60 14.64
N VAL A 354 1.25 4.79 15.79
CA VAL A 354 2.27 5.83 16.02
C VAL A 354 3.46 5.62 15.09
N ALA A 355 3.95 4.38 14.94
CA ALA A 355 5.04 4.06 14.02
C ALA A 355 4.70 4.45 12.58
N ARG A 356 3.48 4.13 12.12
CA ARG A 356 3.01 4.47 10.76
C ARG A 356 2.77 5.97 10.57
N TYR A 357 2.10 6.62 11.51
CA TYR A 357 1.77 8.04 11.44
C TYR A 357 3.01 8.94 11.58
N ALA A 358 3.92 8.62 12.51
CA ALA A 358 5.16 9.36 12.71
C ALA A 358 6.28 8.95 11.73
N ARG A 359 6.03 7.95 10.86
CA ARG A 359 7.01 7.37 9.92
C ARG A 359 8.27 6.82 10.62
N LYS A 360 8.14 6.42 11.89
CA LYS A 360 9.22 5.86 12.72
C LYS A 360 9.09 4.35 12.74
N PHE A 361 9.77 3.68 11.81
CA PHE A 361 9.85 2.22 11.77
C PHE A 361 11.21 1.75 12.24
N GLY A 362 11.24 0.67 13.03
CA GLY A 362 12.47 0.05 13.49
C GLY A 362 12.34 -1.46 13.57
N VAL A 363 13.42 -2.17 13.31
CA VAL A 363 13.48 -3.64 13.44
C VAL A 363 13.21 -4.05 14.89
N LEU A 364 13.80 -3.33 15.85
CA LEU A 364 13.56 -3.55 17.28
C LEU A 364 12.08 -3.40 17.63
N GLY A 365 11.42 -2.33 17.17
CA GLY A 365 10.00 -2.10 17.44
C GLY A 365 9.12 -3.21 16.85
N ALA A 366 9.38 -3.63 15.61
CA ALA A 366 8.64 -4.73 14.98
C ALA A 366 8.86 -6.08 15.68
N TRP A 367 10.05 -6.32 16.22
CA TRP A 367 10.36 -7.50 17.03
C TRP A 367 9.68 -7.45 18.40
N LEU A 368 9.76 -6.30 19.09
CA LEU A 368 9.10 -6.08 20.39
C LEU A 368 7.59 -6.29 20.29
N ASP A 369 6.93 -5.67 19.30
CA ASP A 369 5.50 -5.83 18.98
C ASP A 369 5.15 -7.32 18.86
N ALA A 370 5.85 -8.04 17.97
CA ALA A 370 5.60 -9.45 17.71
C ALA A 370 5.84 -10.37 18.93
N THR A 371 6.87 -10.11 19.73
CA THR A 371 7.23 -10.95 20.89
C THR A 371 6.31 -10.68 22.07
N PHE A 372 6.11 -9.41 22.42
CA PHE A 372 5.37 -9.05 23.63
C PHE A 372 3.86 -9.20 23.50
N ASP A 373 3.34 -9.22 22.26
CA ASP A 373 1.99 -9.67 21.97
C ASP A 373 1.68 -11.06 22.53
N ARG A 374 2.65 -11.98 22.43
CA ARG A 374 2.51 -13.36 22.92
C ARG A 374 2.74 -13.43 24.41
N PHE A 375 3.77 -12.74 24.87
CA PHE A 375 4.13 -12.70 26.28
C PHE A 375 2.96 -12.21 27.16
N LYS A 376 2.28 -11.13 26.78
CA LYS A 376 1.10 -10.62 27.51
C LYS A 376 -0.01 -11.65 27.60
N GLU A 377 -0.31 -12.34 26.51
CA GLU A 377 -1.36 -13.36 26.45
C GLU A 377 -1.04 -14.54 27.39
N TYR A 378 0.21 -15.02 27.38
CA TYR A 378 0.64 -16.10 28.28
C TYR A 378 0.71 -15.66 29.74
N ALA A 379 1.14 -14.43 30.03
CA ALA A 379 1.11 -13.88 31.37
C ALA A 379 -0.32 -13.86 31.93
N VAL A 380 -1.31 -13.49 31.12
CA VAL A 380 -2.72 -13.52 31.52
C VAL A 380 -3.23 -14.95 31.72
N PHE A 381 -2.80 -15.92 30.92
CA PHE A 381 -3.14 -17.33 31.15
C PHE A 381 -2.61 -17.80 32.51
N VAL A 382 -1.35 -17.48 32.82
CA VAL A 382 -0.76 -17.79 34.13
C VAL A 382 -1.54 -17.09 35.25
N GLY A 383 -1.85 -15.79 35.11
CA GLY A 383 -2.62 -15.03 36.09
C GLY A 383 -4.00 -15.63 36.37
N LEU A 384 -4.74 -16.03 35.33
CA LEU A 384 -6.04 -16.68 35.47
C LEU A 384 -5.94 -18.04 36.16
N ALA A 385 -4.91 -18.85 35.83
CA ALA A 385 -4.70 -20.15 36.46
C ALA A 385 -4.33 -19.99 37.94
N VAL A 386 -3.41 -19.07 38.27
CA VAL A 386 -3.03 -18.75 39.66
C VAL A 386 -4.24 -18.23 40.45
N GLY A 387 -5.04 -17.33 39.89
CA GLY A 387 -6.23 -16.82 40.55
C GLY A 387 -7.26 -17.91 40.84
N ALA A 388 -7.43 -18.85 39.92
CA ALA A 388 -8.30 -20.02 40.11
C ALA A 388 -7.79 -20.96 41.22
N THR A 389 -6.47 -21.13 41.36
CA THR A 389 -5.90 -21.93 42.46
C THR A 389 -5.98 -21.22 43.80
N VAL A 390 -5.69 -19.91 43.83
CA VAL A 390 -5.72 -19.10 45.07
C VAL A 390 -7.13 -18.97 45.63
N SER A 391 -8.14 -18.83 44.77
CA SER A 391 -9.54 -18.74 45.18
C SER A 391 -10.14 -20.07 45.68
N GLY A 392 -9.42 -21.19 45.52
CA GLY A 392 -9.91 -22.52 45.90
C GLY A 392 -11.12 -23.01 45.08
N GLN A 393 -11.49 -22.31 44.00
CA GLN A 393 -12.68 -22.61 43.20
C GLN A 393 -12.65 -23.99 42.52
N PHE A 394 -11.47 -24.62 42.39
CA PHE A 394 -11.28 -25.85 41.63
C PHE A 394 -10.44 -26.93 42.34
N GLY A 395 -10.52 -27.03 43.67
CA GLY A 395 -9.84 -28.09 44.42
C GLY A 395 -8.30 -27.96 44.37
N ASP A 396 -7.61 -29.02 43.95
CA ASP A 396 -6.14 -29.08 43.79
C ASP A 396 -5.58 -28.18 42.68
N GLY A 397 -6.45 -27.63 41.81
CA GLY A 397 -6.05 -26.76 40.71
C GLY A 397 -5.48 -27.49 39.50
N GLU A 398 -5.37 -28.82 39.50
CA GLU A 398 -4.75 -29.56 38.40
C GLU A 398 -5.53 -29.38 37.08
N GLY A 399 -6.86 -29.35 37.17
CA GLY A 399 -7.73 -29.16 36.01
C GLY A 399 -7.57 -27.79 35.32
N ILE A 400 -7.36 -26.71 36.08
CA ILE A 400 -7.24 -25.37 35.49
C ILE A 400 -5.87 -25.17 34.83
N TRP A 401 -4.80 -25.67 35.45
CA TRP A 401 -3.47 -25.64 34.87
C TRP A 401 -3.39 -26.48 33.60
N THR A 402 -4.06 -27.64 33.57
CA THR A 402 -4.18 -28.46 32.36
C THR A 402 -4.84 -27.66 31.23
N LEU A 403 -5.97 -27.00 31.49
CA LEU A 403 -6.64 -26.17 30.49
C LEU A 403 -5.77 -24.98 30.03
N ALA A 404 -5.05 -24.34 30.94
CA ALA A 404 -4.13 -23.25 30.63
C ALA A 404 -2.98 -23.72 29.73
N LEU A 405 -2.37 -24.87 30.03
CA LEU A 405 -1.30 -25.47 29.23
C LEU A 405 -1.80 -25.90 27.84
N VAL A 406 -3.00 -26.48 27.74
CA VAL A 406 -3.63 -26.81 26.46
C VAL A 406 -3.88 -25.55 25.63
N ALA A 407 -4.44 -24.50 26.23
CA ALA A 407 -4.67 -23.22 25.55
C ALA A 407 -3.35 -22.59 25.07
N LEU A 408 -2.32 -22.60 25.92
CA LEU A 408 -0.98 -22.12 25.59
C LEU A 408 -0.37 -22.92 24.44
N GLY A 409 -0.37 -24.25 24.53
CA GLY A 409 0.17 -25.14 23.50
C GLY A 409 -0.52 -24.97 22.15
N LEU A 410 -1.85 -24.96 22.14
CA LEU A 410 -2.66 -24.73 20.95
C LEU A 410 -2.32 -23.39 20.28
N GLN A 411 -2.26 -22.31 21.07
CA GLN A 411 -1.99 -20.97 20.55
C GLN A 411 -0.54 -20.84 20.05
N SER A 412 0.43 -21.45 20.73
CA SER A 412 1.83 -21.53 20.29
C SER A 412 1.98 -22.26 18.95
N VAL A 413 1.36 -23.44 18.81
CA VAL A 413 1.39 -24.22 17.56
C VAL A 413 0.74 -23.45 16.42
N LYS A 414 -0.46 -22.90 16.63
CA LYS A 414 -1.15 -22.08 15.62
C LYS A 414 -0.28 -20.92 15.14
N HIS A 415 0.35 -20.21 16.07
CA HIS A 415 1.17 -19.06 15.73
C HIS A 415 2.44 -19.44 14.95
N LEU A 416 3.09 -20.53 15.34
CA LEU A 416 4.22 -21.09 14.60
C LEU A 416 3.82 -21.45 13.16
N LEU A 417 2.66 -22.07 12.97
CA LEU A 417 2.12 -22.39 11.65
C LEU A 417 1.83 -21.11 10.82
N ASP A 418 1.28 -20.08 11.46
CA ASP A 418 1.00 -18.79 10.82
C ASP A 418 2.29 -18.11 10.32
N PHE A 419 3.32 -18.07 11.17
CA PHE A 419 4.62 -17.54 10.79
C PHE A 419 5.30 -18.35 9.70
N SER A 420 5.31 -19.68 9.83
CA SER A 420 5.98 -20.58 8.89
C SER A 420 5.35 -20.50 7.50
N PHE A 421 4.01 -20.53 7.42
CA PHE A 421 3.30 -20.38 6.15
C PHE A 421 3.49 -18.99 5.53
N GLY A 422 3.47 -17.93 6.36
CA GLY A 422 3.74 -16.57 5.92
C GLY A 422 5.15 -16.40 5.35
N ALA A 423 6.16 -16.95 6.03
CA ALA A 423 7.55 -16.91 5.60
C ALA A 423 7.77 -17.69 4.29
N ALA A 424 7.21 -18.90 4.17
CA ALA A 424 7.28 -19.70 2.95
C ALA A 424 6.68 -18.96 1.74
N ASN A 425 5.52 -18.33 1.91
CA ASN A 425 4.88 -17.57 0.84
C ASN A 425 5.64 -16.30 0.44
N ARG A 426 6.40 -15.68 1.35
CA ARG A 426 7.25 -14.52 1.03
C ARG A 426 8.49 -14.93 0.23
N ARG A 427 9.01 -16.15 0.44
CA ARG A 427 10.16 -16.68 -0.29
C ARG A 427 9.82 -17.16 -1.70
N ARG A 428 8.56 -17.48 -1.97
CA ARG A 428 8.12 -17.94 -3.30
C ARG A 428 8.26 -16.80 -4.31
N ALA A 429 9.16 -16.98 -5.27
CA ALA A 429 9.32 -16.05 -6.37
C ALA A 429 7.97 -15.83 -7.09
N PRO A 430 7.60 -14.57 -7.42
CA PRO A 430 6.43 -14.33 -8.22
C PRO A 430 6.57 -15.06 -9.54
N VAL A 431 5.56 -15.84 -9.92
CA VAL A 431 5.57 -16.51 -11.21
C VAL A 431 5.61 -15.43 -12.31
N PRO A 432 6.58 -15.51 -13.27
CA PRO A 432 6.77 -14.50 -14.31
C PRO A 432 5.47 -14.15 -15.03
N LEU A 433 5.34 -12.90 -15.45
CA LEU A 433 4.24 -12.48 -16.31
C LEU A 433 4.60 -12.80 -17.77
N PRO A 434 3.61 -13.06 -18.64
CA PRO A 434 3.90 -13.17 -20.06
C PRO A 434 4.54 -11.87 -20.57
N THR A 435 5.45 -12.03 -21.52
CA THR A 435 6.10 -10.92 -22.20
C THR A 435 5.46 -10.69 -23.55
N LEU A 436 5.65 -9.50 -24.10
CA LEU A 436 5.19 -9.10 -25.43
C LEU A 436 6.26 -8.20 -26.04
N GLU A 437 6.58 -8.38 -27.31
CA GLU A 437 7.52 -7.50 -28.01
C GLU A 437 7.02 -6.06 -28.03
N LEU A 438 7.91 -5.08 -27.95
CA LEU A 438 7.50 -3.67 -28.04
C LEU A 438 6.96 -3.33 -29.43
N THR A 439 7.31 -4.07 -30.48
CA THR A 439 6.80 -3.87 -31.84
C THR A 439 5.38 -4.38 -32.07
N ALA A 440 4.82 -5.17 -31.15
CA ALA A 440 3.45 -5.68 -31.31
C ALA A 440 2.43 -4.54 -31.24
N ALA A 441 1.60 -4.37 -32.27
CA ALA A 441 0.67 -3.24 -32.37
C ALA A 441 -0.50 -3.29 -31.36
N ASP A 442 -0.83 -4.44 -30.79
CA ASP A 442 -1.91 -4.57 -29.80
C ASP A 442 -1.58 -5.58 -28.68
N ASP A 443 -2.48 -5.67 -27.70
CA ASP A 443 -2.31 -6.49 -26.49
C ASP A 443 -3.00 -7.87 -26.53
N ARG A 444 -3.52 -8.31 -27.67
CA ARG A 444 -4.20 -9.62 -27.79
C ARG A 444 -3.31 -10.80 -27.36
N PRO A 445 -2.05 -10.93 -27.80
CA PRO A 445 -1.21 -12.06 -27.39
C PRO A 445 -0.94 -12.07 -25.89
N LEU A 446 -0.80 -10.89 -25.28
CA LEU A 446 -0.62 -10.75 -23.83
C LEU A 446 -1.88 -11.18 -23.07
N ARG A 447 -3.07 -10.85 -23.59
CA ARG A 447 -4.35 -11.27 -23.04
C ARG A 447 -4.53 -12.79 -23.15
N GLU A 448 -4.31 -13.37 -24.32
CA GLU A 448 -4.42 -14.82 -24.58
C GLU A 448 -3.50 -15.60 -23.63
N ALA A 449 -2.23 -15.20 -23.49
CA ALA A 449 -1.31 -15.84 -22.55
C ALA A 449 -1.77 -15.75 -21.08
N LEU A 450 -2.43 -14.65 -20.69
CA LEU A 450 -2.99 -14.51 -19.34
C LEU A 450 -4.26 -15.35 -19.14
N GLU A 451 -5.05 -15.57 -20.21
CA GLU A 451 -6.25 -16.40 -20.23
C GLU A 451 -5.91 -17.89 -20.21
N GLU A 452 -4.98 -18.36 -21.05
CA GLU A 452 -4.45 -19.72 -21.02
C GLU A 452 -3.87 -20.06 -19.65
N ARG A 453 -3.11 -19.12 -19.08
CA ARG A 453 -2.56 -19.27 -17.73
C ARG A 453 -3.64 -19.29 -16.65
N ARG A 454 -4.80 -18.67 -16.88
CA ARG A 454 -5.95 -18.74 -15.97
C ARG A 454 -6.65 -20.09 -16.13
N ALA A 455 -6.84 -20.57 -17.36
CA ALA A 455 -7.50 -21.83 -17.68
C ALA A 455 -6.71 -23.04 -17.18
N SER A 456 -5.41 -23.11 -17.44
CA SER A 456 -4.49 -24.14 -16.92
C SER A 456 -4.42 -24.23 -15.39
N ARG A 457 -4.89 -23.17 -14.73
CA ARG A 457 -4.88 -23.01 -13.27
C ARG A 457 -6.23 -23.25 -12.62
N ASP A 458 -7.29 -23.45 -13.41
CA ASP A 458 -8.62 -23.70 -12.91
C ASP A 458 -8.79 -25.18 -12.59
N SER A 459 -8.63 -25.50 -11.31
CA SER A 459 -8.96 -26.79 -10.73
C SER A 459 -10.32 -26.74 -10.01
N GLY A 460 -10.95 -27.90 -9.79
CA GLY A 460 -12.19 -28.01 -9.01
C GLY A 460 -12.06 -27.39 -7.60
N VAL A 461 -10.91 -27.59 -6.95
CA VAL A 461 -10.58 -26.98 -5.65
C VAL A 461 -10.55 -25.45 -5.73
N ARG A 462 -9.99 -24.90 -6.81
CA ARG A 462 -9.94 -23.45 -7.02
C ARG A 462 -11.31 -22.85 -7.26
N ASN A 463 -12.20 -23.55 -7.97
CA ASN A 463 -13.58 -23.11 -8.18
C ASN A 463 -14.35 -23.05 -6.84
N LEU A 464 -14.13 -24.02 -5.95
CA LEU A 464 -14.67 -23.98 -4.59
C LEU A 464 -14.13 -22.77 -3.80
N LEU A 465 -12.82 -22.49 -3.88
CA LEU A 465 -12.21 -21.29 -3.29
C LEU A 465 -12.77 -19.98 -3.88
N LYS A 466 -13.09 -19.94 -5.18
CA LYS A 466 -13.72 -18.78 -5.83
C LYS A 466 -15.13 -18.53 -5.30
N LEU A 467 -15.95 -19.57 -5.18
CA LEU A 467 -17.29 -19.47 -4.60
C LEU A 467 -17.20 -18.98 -3.15
N TRP A 468 -16.27 -19.56 -2.38
CA TRP A 468 -16.00 -19.10 -1.02
C TRP A 468 -15.60 -17.62 -1.01
N THR A 469 -14.59 -17.20 -1.79
CA THR A 469 -14.19 -15.79 -1.83
C THR A 469 -15.31 -14.85 -2.27
N LYS A 470 -16.17 -15.24 -3.21
CA LYS A 470 -17.35 -14.47 -3.65
C LYS A 470 -18.36 -14.29 -2.51
N ALA A 471 -18.67 -15.34 -1.75
CA ALA A 471 -19.54 -15.24 -0.57
C ALA A 471 -18.97 -14.30 0.52
N GLY A 472 -17.65 -14.11 0.57
CA GLY A 472 -16.99 -13.17 1.49
C GLY A 472 -17.20 -11.69 1.16
N LYS A 473 -17.87 -11.37 0.04
CA LYS A 473 -18.26 -9.99 -0.29
C LYS A 473 -19.44 -9.51 0.55
N PHE A 474 -20.28 -10.41 1.04
CA PHE A 474 -21.37 -10.06 1.96
C PHE A 474 -20.80 -9.64 3.31
N ARG A 475 -21.18 -8.45 3.80
CA ARG A 475 -20.60 -7.86 5.03
C ARG A 475 -20.67 -8.78 6.25
N PRO A 476 -21.79 -9.48 6.55
CA PRO A 476 -21.83 -10.39 7.70
C PRO A 476 -20.85 -11.56 7.55
N VAL A 477 -20.78 -12.16 6.36
CA VAL A 477 -19.87 -13.27 6.06
C VAL A 477 -18.41 -12.82 6.12
N HIS A 478 -18.11 -11.61 5.65
CA HIS A 478 -16.78 -11.01 5.74
C HIS A 478 -16.30 -10.97 7.20
N TRP A 479 -17.12 -10.43 8.09
CA TRP A 479 -16.78 -10.30 9.51
C TRP A 479 -16.75 -11.64 10.24
N ALA A 480 -17.70 -12.53 9.96
CA ALA A 480 -17.69 -13.89 10.50
C ALA A 480 -16.37 -14.62 10.15
N ARG A 481 -15.88 -14.46 8.91
CA ARG A 481 -14.59 -15.02 8.48
C ARG A 481 -13.37 -14.38 9.14
N LYS A 482 -13.46 -13.11 9.51
CA LYS A 482 -12.40 -12.45 10.29
C LYS A 482 -12.39 -12.98 11.72
N MET A 483 -13.55 -13.16 12.33
CA MET A 483 -13.69 -13.66 13.70
C MET A 483 -13.35 -15.14 13.85
N ILE A 484 -13.71 -15.99 12.90
CA ILE A 484 -13.46 -17.46 12.99
C ILE A 484 -11.98 -17.80 13.06
N VAL A 485 -11.11 -16.96 12.47
CA VAL A 485 -9.64 -17.12 12.54
C VAL A 485 -9.11 -16.80 13.95
N PHE A 486 -9.96 -16.29 14.83
CA PHE A 486 -9.68 -15.87 16.20
C PHE A 486 -8.42 -15.00 16.28
N PRO A 487 -8.43 -13.81 15.63
CA PRO A 487 -7.31 -12.87 15.68
C PRO A 487 -7.07 -12.35 17.10
N ILE A 488 -5.96 -11.64 17.28
CA ILE A 488 -5.51 -11.16 18.61
C ILE A 488 -6.62 -10.38 19.31
N GLY A 489 -7.26 -9.41 18.64
CA GLY A 489 -8.32 -8.61 19.23
C GLY A 489 -9.51 -9.43 19.72
N GLU A 490 -9.99 -10.38 18.94
CA GLU A 490 -11.09 -11.27 19.32
C GLU A 490 -10.72 -12.17 20.51
N ARG A 491 -9.46 -12.61 20.61
CA ARG A 491 -9.00 -13.40 21.76
C ARG A 491 -8.94 -12.57 23.02
N PHE A 492 -8.36 -11.38 22.95
CA PHE A 492 -8.27 -10.46 24.10
C PHE A 492 -9.68 -10.03 24.55
N ALA A 493 -10.61 -9.80 23.62
CA ALA A 493 -12.01 -9.56 23.92
C ALA A 493 -12.67 -10.77 24.60
N ALA A 494 -12.46 -11.99 24.08
CA ALA A 494 -12.99 -13.20 24.68
C ALA A 494 -12.47 -13.37 26.12
N ILE A 495 -11.17 -13.17 26.36
CA ILE A 495 -10.56 -13.22 27.70
C ILE A 495 -11.19 -12.17 28.62
N ALA A 496 -11.23 -10.90 28.19
CA ALA A 496 -11.77 -9.82 29.01
C ALA A 496 -13.23 -10.07 29.40
N ILE A 497 -14.08 -10.46 28.44
CA ILE A 497 -15.51 -10.70 28.68
C ILE A 497 -15.67 -11.96 29.55
N THR A 498 -15.07 -13.08 29.17
CA THR A 498 -15.33 -14.34 29.88
C THR A 498 -14.76 -14.33 31.29
N ALA A 499 -13.59 -13.74 31.52
CA ALA A 499 -13.01 -13.63 32.86
C ALA A 499 -13.77 -12.63 33.75
N ALA A 500 -14.29 -11.53 33.17
CA ALA A 500 -15.05 -10.54 33.94
C ALA A 500 -16.44 -11.04 34.34
N PHE A 501 -17.06 -11.92 33.54
CA PHE A 501 -18.44 -12.36 33.75
C PHE A 501 -18.56 -13.79 34.30
N PHE A 502 -17.58 -14.66 34.08
CA PHE A 502 -17.63 -16.08 34.42
C PHE A 502 -16.35 -16.54 35.11
N ASP A 503 -16.29 -17.82 35.47
CA ASP A 503 -15.12 -18.41 36.09
C ASP A 503 -13.98 -18.63 35.07
N PRO A 504 -12.71 -18.68 35.52
CA PRO A 504 -11.54 -18.90 34.65
C PRO A 504 -11.65 -20.14 33.75
N ARG A 505 -12.38 -21.17 34.18
CA ARG A 505 -12.64 -22.38 33.37
C ARG A 505 -13.38 -22.06 32.07
N VAL A 506 -14.38 -21.18 32.10
CA VAL A 506 -15.13 -20.75 30.90
C VAL A 506 -14.19 -20.01 29.94
N THR A 507 -13.30 -19.20 30.50
CA THR A 507 -12.28 -18.47 29.71
C THR A 507 -11.38 -19.43 28.96
N PHE A 508 -10.77 -20.40 29.64
CA PHE A 508 -9.90 -21.38 28.98
C PHE A 508 -10.65 -22.30 28.01
N LEU A 509 -11.84 -22.79 28.36
CA LEU A 509 -12.65 -23.59 27.45
C LEU A 509 -12.99 -22.80 26.17
N THR A 510 -13.33 -21.52 26.30
CA THR A 510 -13.56 -20.64 25.14
C THR A 510 -12.31 -20.53 24.27
N LEU A 511 -11.14 -20.34 24.89
CA LEU A 511 -9.87 -20.25 24.18
C LEU A 511 -9.50 -21.55 23.46
N VAL A 512 -9.68 -22.70 24.11
CA VAL A 512 -9.37 -24.02 23.53
C VAL A 512 -10.34 -24.37 22.40
N ILE A 513 -11.65 -24.22 22.63
CA ILE A 513 -12.68 -24.59 21.65
C ILE A 513 -12.59 -23.67 20.42
N TRP A 514 -12.62 -22.35 20.63
CA TRP A 514 -12.56 -21.41 19.50
C TRP A 514 -11.18 -21.44 18.85
N GLY A 515 -10.10 -21.55 19.63
CA GLY A 515 -8.74 -21.73 19.11
C GLY A 515 -8.60 -22.98 18.24
N GLY A 516 -9.27 -24.07 18.61
CA GLY A 516 -9.29 -25.32 17.86
C GLY A 516 -10.02 -25.15 16.53
N VAL A 517 -11.22 -24.57 16.56
CA VAL A 517 -11.99 -24.23 15.35
C VAL A 517 -11.17 -23.33 14.42
N ALA A 518 -10.53 -22.29 14.97
CA ALA A 518 -9.70 -21.38 14.21
C ALA A 518 -8.50 -22.07 13.57
N THR A 519 -7.85 -23.00 14.28
CA THR A 519 -6.69 -23.76 13.79
C THR A 519 -7.11 -24.69 12.65
N ILE A 520 -8.22 -25.41 12.81
CA ILE A 520 -8.76 -26.27 11.75
C ILE A 520 -9.12 -25.43 10.53
N TYR A 521 -9.85 -24.32 10.72
CA TYR A 521 -10.27 -23.45 9.63
C TYR A 521 -9.08 -22.87 8.85
N THR A 522 -8.05 -22.37 9.54
CA THR A 522 -6.86 -21.80 8.87
C THR A 522 -6.04 -22.86 8.17
N LEU A 523 -5.85 -24.03 8.79
CA LEU A 523 -5.08 -25.13 8.22
C LEU A 523 -5.75 -25.70 6.97
N THR A 524 -7.06 -25.98 7.03
CA THR A 524 -7.84 -26.42 5.87
C THR A 524 -7.76 -25.40 4.73
N GLY A 525 -7.95 -24.11 5.02
CA GLY A 525 -7.82 -23.07 4.01
C GLY A 525 -6.40 -22.91 3.43
N ARG A 526 -5.36 -23.29 4.17
CA ARG A 526 -3.97 -23.31 3.67
C ARG A 526 -3.73 -24.53 2.79
N ILE A 527 -4.13 -25.72 3.23
CA ILE A 527 -4.01 -26.96 2.46
C ILE A 527 -4.73 -26.83 1.12
N LEU A 528 -5.97 -26.35 1.12
CA LEU A 528 -6.73 -26.11 -0.12
C LEU A 528 -6.04 -25.15 -1.08
N ARG A 529 -5.37 -24.11 -0.57
CA ARG A 529 -4.60 -23.15 -1.40
C ARG A 529 -3.25 -23.67 -1.86
N SER A 530 -2.68 -24.66 -1.17
CA SER A 530 -1.46 -25.33 -1.59
C SER A 530 -1.73 -26.40 -2.65
N LEU A 531 -2.91 -27.04 -2.60
CA LEU A 531 -3.38 -28.02 -3.57
C LEU A 531 -3.99 -27.40 -4.85
N ALA A 532 -4.32 -26.11 -4.82
CA ALA A 532 -4.88 -25.34 -5.94
C ALA A 532 -3.81 -24.47 -6.63
#